data_AF-A0A0G2ANX3-F1
#
_entry.id   AF-A0A0G2ANX3-F1
#
_cell.length_a   1.000
_cell.length_b   1.000
_cell.length_c   1.000
_cell.angle_alpha   90.00
_cell.angle_beta   90.00
_cell.angle_gamma   90.00
#
_symmetry.space_group_name_H-M   'P 1'
#
loop_
_entity.id
_entity.type
_entity.pdbx_description
1 polymer ?
#
loop_
_entity_poly.entity_id
_entity_poly.type
_entity_poly.pdbx_seq_one_letter_code
_entity_poly.pdbx_strand_id
1 'polypeptide(L)'
;MNKGKFADMQLGDTAVINDVVEVEIVRTRTYDSFRDMIQNEGIEKVIPGAHSLEDAINVYYKFYTREQEKKYGVRAIEIKLI
;
A
#
# COMPACT_ATOMS: atom_id res chain seq x y z
N MET A 1 0.36 -5.23 0.24
CA MET A 1 0.35 -6.33 1.21
C MET A 1 1.77 -6.56 1.71
N ASN A 2 1.98 -6.89 2.99
CA ASN A 2 3.30 -7.06 3.57
C ASN A 2 3.89 -8.45 3.26
N LYS A 3 4.23 -8.71 1.99
CA LYS A 3 4.70 -10.03 1.51
C LYS A 3 5.74 -9.87 0.39
N GLY A 4 6.71 -10.78 0.34
CA GLY A 4 7.73 -10.82 -0.72
C GLY A 4 8.53 -9.53 -0.76
N LYS A 5 8.89 -9.05 -1.96
CA LYS A 5 9.72 -7.85 -2.14
C LYS A 5 9.21 -6.61 -1.38
N PHE A 6 7.90 -6.48 -1.16
CA PHE A 6 7.32 -5.34 -0.43
C PHE A 6 7.59 -5.39 1.08
N ALA A 7 7.82 -6.58 1.63
CA ALA A 7 8.20 -6.75 3.04
C ALA A 7 9.67 -6.40 3.27
N ASP A 8 10.50 -6.49 2.23
CA ASP A 8 11.94 -6.22 2.32
C ASP A 8 12.28 -4.75 2.06
N MET A 9 11.37 -3.99 1.44
CA MET A 9 11.54 -2.55 1.17
C MET A 9 11.80 -1.73 2.43
N GLN A 10 12.76 -0.82 2.36
CA GLN A 10 13.23 0.03 3.45
C GLN A 10 13.14 1.51 3.12
N LEU A 11 13.27 2.33 4.16
CA LEU A 11 13.35 3.78 4.02
C LEU A 11 14.62 4.15 3.23
N GLY A 12 14.49 5.00 2.22
CA GLY A 12 15.58 5.43 1.35
C GLY A 12 15.83 4.53 0.13
N ASP A 13 15.15 3.39 0.03
CA ASP A 13 15.19 2.58 -1.21
C ASP A 13 14.54 3.36 -2.36
N THR A 14 15.06 3.17 -3.58
CA THR A 14 14.42 3.67 -4.80
C THR A 14 13.71 2.54 -5.55
N ALA A 15 12.66 2.90 -6.27
CA ALA A 15 11.90 1.99 -7.13
C ALA A 15 11.51 2.68 -8.44
N VAL A 16 11.46 1.90 -9.52
CA VAL A 16 10.95 2.37 -10.80
C VAL A 16 9.56 1.78 -11.02
N ILE A 17 8.57 2.66 -11.21
CA ILE A 17 7.18 2.30 -11.48
C ILE A 17 6.97 2.30 -12.99
N ASN A 18 6.52 1.15 -13.51
CA ASN A 18 6.25 0.91 -14.93
C ASN A 18 7.41 1.27 -15.86
N ASP A 19 8.66 1.12 -15.40
CA ASP A 19 9.88 1.46 -16.13
C ASP A 19 9.96 2.93 -16.60
N VAL A 20 9.16 3.82 -16.01
CA VAL A 20 9.02 5.22 -16.45
C VAL A 20 9.27 6.22 -15.32
N VAL A 21 8.84 5.91 -14.10
CA VAL A 21 8.84 6.87 -13.00
C VAL A 21 9.71 6.36 -11.85
N GLU A 22 10.79 7.07 -11.55
CA GLU A 22 11.63 6.78 -10.38
C GLU A 22 11.07 7.46 -9.13
N VAL A 23 11.02 6.72 -8.03
CA VAL A 23 10.54 7.20 -6.73
C VAL A 23 11.43 6.72 -5.60
N GLU A 24 11.48 7.50 -4.52
CA GLU A 24 12.12 7.15 -3.25
C GLU A 24 11.08 6.73 -2.22
N ILE A 25 11.35 5.69 -1.45
CA ILE A 25 10.55 5.32 -0.28
C ILE A 25 10.90 6.25 0.87
N VAL A 26 9.96 7.13 1.24
CA VAL A 26 10.18 8.15 2.29
C VAL A 26 9.57 7.79 3.64
N ARG A 27 8.69 6.77 3.69
CA ARG A 27 8.15 6.23 4.95
C ARG A 27 7.46 4.88 4.75
N THR A 28 7.59 3.97 5.72
CA THR A 28 6.83 2.72 5.76
C THR A 28 6.07 2.55 7.08
N ARG A 29 4.86 1.97 7.04
CA ARG A 29 4.02 1.65 8.20
C ARG A 29 3.34 0.30 8.00
N THR A 30 3.03 -0.39 9.09
CA THR A 30 2.31 -1.67 9.06
C THR A 30 0.95 -1.56 9.73
N TYR A 31 -0.03 -2.29 9.21
CA TYR A 31 -1.40 -2.34 9.68
C TYR A 31 -1.92 -3.77 9.64
N ASP A 32 -2.90 -4.08 10.49
CA ASP A 32 -3.50 -5.40 10.55
C ASP A 32 -4.44 -5.66 9.37
N SER A 33 -5.03 -4.61 8.79
CA SER A 33 -5.95 -4.70 7.65
C SER A 33 -5.84 -3.53 6.66
N PHE A 34 -6.37 -3.72 5.45
CA PHE A 34 -6.50 -2.67 4.45
C PHE A 34 -7.45 -1.57 4.95
N ARG A 35 -8.48 -1.94 5.71
CA ARG A 35 -9.41 -0.98 6.31
C ARG A 35 -8.66 -0.02 7.23
N ASP A 36 -7.88 -0.55 8.17
CA ASP A 36 -7.13 0.25 9.14
C ASP A 36 -6.11 1.15 8.41
N MET A 37 -5.40 0.59 7.43
CA MET A 37 -4.44 1.36 6.62
C MET A 37 -5.14 2.55 5.93
N ILE A 38 -6.24 2.30 5.23
CA ILE A 38 -6.95 3.34 4.46
C ILE A 38 -7.55 4.40 5.39
N GLN A 39 -8.09 4.01 6.55
CA GLN A 39 -8.62 4.96 7.52
C GLN A 39 -7.54 5.87 8.14
N ASN A 40 -6.33 5.34 8.37
CA ASN A 40 -5.22 6.10 8.96
C ASN A 40 -4.46 6.95 7.93
N GLU A 41 -4.21 6.41 6.73
CA GLU A 41 -3.46 7.11 5.68
C GLU A 41 -4.34 8.07 4.86
N GLY A 42 -5.65 7.80 4.80
CA GLY A 42 -6.64 8.57 4.07
C GLY A 42 -6.94 8.00 2.68
N ILE A 43 -8.23 7.85 2.37
CA ILE A 43 -8.75 7.21 1.15
C ILE A 43 -8.11 7.81 -0.12
N GLU A 44 -8.18 9.14 -0.29
CA GLU A 44 -7.69 9.81 -1.49
C GLU A 44 -6.17 9.69 -1.71
N LYS A 45 -5.38 9.53 -0.64
CA LYS A 45 -3.93 9.35 -0.77
C LYS A 45 -3.57 7.94 -1.23
N VAL A 46 -4.39 6.96 -0.86
CA VAL A 46 -4.14 5.54 -1.13
C VAL A 46 -4.76 5.13 -2.47
N ILE A 47 -6.01 5.54 -2.71
CA ILE A 47 -6.76 5.28 -3.95
C ILE A 47 -7.41 6.59 -4.40
N PRO A 48 -6.72 7.39 -5.23
CA PRO A 48 -7.29 8.62 -5.77
C PRO A 48 -8.60 8.35 -6.53
N GLY A 49 -9.65 9.13 -6.21
CA GLY A 49 -10.95 9.00 -6.86
C GLY A 49 -11.84 7.85 -6.36
N ALA A 50 -11.48 7.19 -5.26
CA ALA A 50 -12.39 6.25 -4.61
C ALA A 50 -13.57 6.98 -3.96
N HIS A 51 -14.80 6.52 -4.23
CA HIS A 51 -16.01 7.15 -3.71
C HIS A 51 -16.35 6.76 -2.27
N SER A 52 -15.81 5.64 -1.79
CA SER A 52 -16.03 5.15 -0.43
C SER A 52 -14.87 4.29 0.07
N LEU A 53 -14.82 4.08 1.40
CA LEU A 53 -13.86 3.18 2.04
C LEU A 53 -14.02 1.74 1.53
N GLU A 54 -15.25 1.28 1.37
CA GLU A 54 -15.59 -0.05 0.89
C GLU A 54 -15.14 -0.25 -0.56
N ASP A 55 -15.32 0.75 -1.43
CA ASP A 55 -14.79 0.70 -2.80
C ASP A 55 -13.26 0.60 -2.81
N ALA A 56 -12.58 1.42 -2.00
CA ALA A 56 -11.13 1.39 -1.88
C ALA A 56 -10.61 0.04 -1.37
N ILE A 57 -11.27 -0.55 -0.36
CA ILE A 57 -10.93 -1.88 0.16
C ILE A 57 -11.14 -2.95 -0.94
N ASN A 58 -12.24 -2.87 -1.69
CA ASN A 58 -12.56 -3.81 -2.74
C ASN A 58 -11.54 -3.79 -3.89
N VAL A 59 -10.88 -2.66 -4.15
CA VAL A 59 -9.74 -2.61 -5.10
C VAL A 59 -8.65 -3.59 -4.67
N TYR A 60 -8.28 -3.63 -3.39
CA TYR A 60 -7.27 -4.56 -2.89
C TYR A 60 -7.73 -6.03 -2.92
N TYR A 61 -8.99 -6.30 -2.60
CA TYR A 61 -9.52 -7.67 -2.61
C TYR A 61 -9.72 -8.28 -4.00
N LYS A 62 -9.54 -7.50 -5.08
CA LYS A 62 -9.37 -8.06 -6.43
C LYS A 62 -8.04 -8.80 -6.60
N PHE A 63 -7.02 -8.47 -5.79
CA PHE A 63 -5.66 -9.01 -5.91
C PHE A 63 -5.25 -9.90 -4.73
N TYR A 64 -5.83 -9.67 -3.56
CA TYR A 64 -5.46 -10.36 -2.32
C TYR A 64 -6.69 -10.92 -1.61
N THR A 65 -6.56 -12.12 -1.04
CA THR A 65 -7.62 -12.70 -0.23
C THR A 65 -7.58 -12.15 1.20
N ARG A 66 -8.72 -12.22 1.90
CA ARG A 66 -8.79 -11.89 3.34
C ARG A 66 -7.89 -12.79 4.20
N GLU A 67 -7.67 -14.04 3.78
CA GLU A 67 -6.76 -14.95 4.47
C GLU A 67 -5.30 -14.50 4.33
N GLN A 68 -4.92 -14.02 3.14
CA GLN A 68 -3.59 -13.44 2.93
C GLN A 68 -3.41 -12.16 3.73
N GLU A 69 -4.41 -11.28 3.77
CA GLU A 69 -4.40 -10.09 4.62
C GLU A 69 -4.17 -10.47 6.09
N LYS A 70 -4.92 -11.43 6.64
CA LYS A 70 -4.73 -11.90 8.02
C LYS A 70 -3.35 -12.52 8.26
N LYS A 71 -2.82 -13.25 7.28
CA LYS A 71 -1.54 -13.96 7.41
C LYS A 71 -0.33 -13.02 7.35
N TYR A 72 -0.40 -12.01 6.49
CA TYR A 72 0.77 -11.16 6.18
C TYR A 72 0.64 -9.76 6.75
N GLY A 73 -0.58 -9.29 7.03
CA GLY A 73 -0.86 -7.90 7.31
C GLY A 73 -0.68 -7.01 6.08
N VAL A 74 -0.83 -5.71 6.31
CA VAL A 74 -0.74 -4.67 5.29
C VAL A 74 0.43 -3.76 5.60
N ARG A 75 1.14 -3.34 4.55
CA ARG A 75 2.23 -2.38 4.65
C ARG A 75 1.93 -1.20 3.74
N ALA A 76 1.86 -0.01 4.32
CA ALA A 76 1.82 1.25 3.58
C ALA A 76 3.25 1.67 3.28
N ILE A 77 3.50 2.01 2.01
CA ILE A 77 4.78 2.51 1.51
C ILE A 77 4.47 3.87 0.91
N GLU A 78 4.97 4.92 1.54
CA GLU A 78 4.86 6.28 1.03
C GLU A 78 6.10 6.58 0.21
N ILE A 79 5.85 7.13 -0.97
CA ILE A 79 6.85 7.36 -1.98
C ILE A 79 6.85 8.83 -2.39
N LYS A 80 8.00 9.30 -2.83
CA LYS A 80 8.18 10.65 -3.37
C LYS A 80 8.84 10.55 -4.75
N LEU A 81 8.33 11.32 -5.70
CA LEU A 81 8.97 11.50 -7.01
C LEU A 81 10.37 12.11 -6.83
N ILE A 82 11.33 11.57 -7.60
CA ILE A 82 12.69 12.10 -7.72
C ILE A 82 12.77 13.05 -8.91
#